data_AF-S6A539-F1
#
_entry.id   AF-S6A539-F1
#
_cell.length_a   1.000
_cell.length_b   1.000
_cell.length_c   1.000
_cell.angle_alpha   90.00
_cell.angle_beta   90.00
_cell.angle_gamma   90.00
#
_symmetry.space_group_name_H-M   'P 1'
#
loop_
_entity.id
_entity.type
_entity.pdbx_description
1 polymer ?
#
loop_
_entity_poly.entity_id
_entity_poly.type
_entity_poly.pdbx_seq_one_letter_code
_entity_poly.pdbx_strand_id
1 'polypeptide(L)'
;MVNYLSEFVKLFANNLTNWIEAQKTFLDTVTSMEKDLETSDRLELILATRTAFNHMIKTIEAFDKWLQDPFIVGHMPREMLLEVQKNVWEILKKLLELDIKHTAAFRDMLLNLSETGKINPLFFVPREQQQRVEERFRVSY
;
A
#
# COMPACT_ATOMS: atom_id res chain seq x y z
N MET A 1 30.90 17.55 -23.43
CA MET A 1 29.43 17.39 -23.32
C MET A 1 28.95 15.97 -23.64
N VAL A 2 29.29 15.39 -24.81
CA VAL A 2 28.82 14.03 -25.20
C VAL A 2 29.22 12.93 -24.19
N ASN A 3 30.43 13.00 -23.62
CA ASN A 3 30.91 11.98 -22.67
C ASN A 3 30.13 11.97 -21.33
N TYR A 4 29.79 13.15 -20.80
CA TYR A 4 29.02 13.30 -19.57
C TYR A 4 27.57 12.83 -19.71
N LEU A 5 26.94 13.08 -20.86
CA LEU A 5 25.59 12.59 -21.14
C LEU A 5 25.59 11.05 -21.22
N SER A 6 26.58 10.46 -21.90
CA SER A 6 26.68 9.00 -21.96
C SER A 6 26.91 8.37 -20.60
N GLU A 7 27.71 8.99 -19.73
CA GLU A 7 27.96 8.50 -18.38
C GLU A 7 26.71 8.61 -17.50
N PHE A 8 25.99 9.73 -17.57
CA PHE A 8 24.70 9.91 -16.90
C PHE A 8 23.69 8.84 -17.31
N VAL A 9 23.52 8.59 -18.62
CA VAL A 9 22.56 7.59 -19.12
C VAL A 9 22.92 6.19 -18.62
N LYS A 10 24.21 5.84 -18.56
CA LYS A 10 24.66 4.54 -18.01
C LYS A 10 24.34 4.41 -16.52
N LEU A 11 24.63 5.44 -15.73
CA LEU A 11 24.30 5.46 -14.30
C LEU A 11 22.80 5.38 -14.07
N PHE A 12 22.02 6.12 -14.85
CA PHE A 12 20.56 6.10 -14.81
C PHE A 12 20.01 4.70 -15.14
N ALA A 13 20.49 4.07 -16.22
CA ALA A 13 20.10 2.72 -16.61
C ALA A 13 20.48 1.66 -15.56
N ASN A 14 21.63 1.81 -14.90
CA ASN A 14 22.01 0.94 -13.79
C ASN A 14 21.06 1.09 -12.60
N ASN A 15 20.67 2.32 -12.26
CA ASN A 15 19.69 2.58 -11.20
C ASN A 15 18.33 1.95 -11.53
N LEU A 16 17.87 2.05 -12.78
CA LEU A 16 16.65 1.37 -13.24
C LEU A 16 16.77 -0.15 -13.14
N THR A 17 17.92 -0.71 -13.53
CA THR A 17 18.18 -2.16 -13.41
C THR A 17 18.09 -2.62 -11.96
N ASN A 18 18.76 -1.91 -11.05
CA ASN A 18 18.71 -2.23 -9.62
C ASN A 18 17.28 -2.16 -9.06
N TRP A 19 16.52 -1.15 -9.49
CA TRP A 19 15.11 -1.03 -9.14
C TRP A 19 14.28 -2.23 -9.63
N ILE A 20 14.45 -2.63 -10.90
CA ILE A 20 13.77 -3.79 -11.49
C ILE A 20 14.08 -5.07 -10.71
N GLU A 21 15.34 -5.33 -10.39
CA GLU A 21 15.74 -6.53 -9.64
C GLU A 21 15.17 -6.55 -8.21
N ALA A 22 15.08 -5.38 -7.56
CA ALA A 22 14.42 -5.27 -6.26
C ALA A 22 12.91 -5.59 -6.35
N GLN A 23 12.23 -5.13 -7.41
CA GLN A 23 10.80 -5.42 -7.62
C GLN A 23 10.54 -6.90 -7.93
N LYS A 24 11.40 -7.56 -8.72
CA LYS A 24 11.29 -9.00 -8.99
C LYS A 24 11.45 -9.82 -7.71
N THR A 25 12.49 -9.54 -6.93
CA THR A 25 12.74 -10.20 -5.64
C THR A 25 11.54 -10.07 -4.71
N PHE A 26 10.92 -8.88 -4.71
CA PHE A 26 9.74 -8.64 -3.89
C PHE A 26 8.50 -9.37 -4.41
N LEU A 27 8.29 -9.41 -5.73
CA LEU A 27 7.20 -10.16 -6.35
C LEU A 27 7.26 -11.65 -5.99
N ASP A 28 8.45 -12.25 -6.03
CA ASP A 28 8.66 -13.65 -5.63
C ASP A 28 8.28 -13.86 -4.15
N THR A 29 8.66 -12.92 -3.28
CA THR A 29 8.34 -12.96 -1.85
C THR A 29 6.84 -12.92 -1.62
N VAL A 30 6.13 -11.96 -2.22
CA VAL A 30 4.67 -11.83 -2.05
C VAL A 30 3.93 -13.05 -2.60
N THR A 31 4.37 -13.58 -3.75
CA THR A 31 3.77 -14.78 -4.37
C THR A 31 3.94 -16.01 -3.49
N SER A 32 5.09 -16.15 -2.81
CA SER A 32 5.29 -17.23 -1.84
C SER A 32 4.39 -17.05 -0.62
N MET A 33 4.37 -15.84 -0.06
CA MET A 33 3.56 -15.55 1.13
C MET A 33 2.07 -15.81 0.88
N GLU A 34 1.54 -15.43 -0.29
CA GLU A 34 0.13 -15.63 -0.64
C GLU A 34 -0.31 -17.10 -0.54
N LYS A 35 0.56 -18.04 -0.94
CA LYS A 35 0.27 -19.48 -0.85
C LYS A 35 0.14 -19.97 0.60
N ASP A 36 0.95 -19.40 1.49
CA ASP A 36 0.96 -19.80 2.90
C ASP A 36 -0.28 -19.27 3.65
N LEU A 37 -0.97 -18.25 3.11
CA LEU A 37 -2.13 -17.63 3.74
C LEU A 37 -3.41 -18.47 3.68
N GLU A 38 -3.48 -19.50 2.83
CA GLU A 38 -4.69 -20.34 2.70
C GLU A 38 -5.04 -21.06 4.01
N THR A 39 -4.04 -21.35 4.84
CA THR A 39 -4.19 -22.05 6.13
C THR A 39 -3.92 -21.16 7.34
N SER A 40 -3.71 -19.86 7.14
CA SER A 40 -3.28 -18.93 8.18
C SER A 40 -4.37 -18.58 9.20
N ASP A 41 -3.93 -18.27 10.42
CA ASP A 41 -4.83 -17.78 11.47
C ASP A 41 -5.23 -16.30 11.27
N ARG A 42 -6.16 -15.82 12.09
CA ARG A 42 -6.66 -14.43 12.00
C ARG A 42 -5.56 -13.37 12.16
N LEU A 43 -4.60 -13.58 13.06
CA LEU A 43 -3.52 -12.61 13.30
C LEU A 43 -2.58 -12.59 12.09
N GLU A 44 -2.23 -13.76 11.55
CA GLU A 44 -1.39 -13.89 10.37
C GLU A 44 -2.01 -13.20 9.15
N LEU A 45 -3.31 -13.41 8.89
CA LEU A 45 -4.04 -12.73 7.82
C LEU A 45 -3.99 -11.20 7.96
N ILE A 46 -4.13 -10.68 9.18
CA ILE A 46 -4.05 -9.24 9.45
C ILE A 46 -2.63 -8.73 9.17
N LEU A 47 -1.60 -9.41 9.67
CA LEU A 47 -0.21 -9.00 9.50
C LEU A 47 0.22 -9.03 8.03
N ALA A 48 -0.17 -10.08 7.30
CA ALA A 48 0.09 -10.21 5.88
C ALA A 48 -0.59 -9.10 5.08
N THR A 49 -1.87 -8.82 5.35
CA THR A 49 -2.62 -7.74 4.68
C THR A 49 -1.98 -6.37 4.95
N ARG A 50 -1.58 -6.08 6.20
CA ARG A 50 -0.88 -4.83 6.55
C ARG A 50 0.47 -4.71 5.85
N THR A 51 1.18 -5.83 5.72
CA THR A 51 2.46 -5.89 5.01
C THR A 51 2.24 -5.56 3.53
N ALA A 52 1.26 -6.19 2.89
CA ALA A 52 0.88 -5.89 1.51
C ALA A 52 0.55 -4.41 1.31
N PHE A 53 -0.27 -3.80 2.17
CA PHE A 53 -0.57 -2.36 2.09
C PHE A 53 0.67 -1.47 2.20
N ASN A 54 1.54 -1.73 3.17
CA ASN A 54 2.77 -0.96 3.33
C ASN A 54 3.65 -1.02 2.08
N HIS A 55 3.73 -2.19 1.43
CA HIS A 55 4.48 -2.35 0.20
C HIS A 55 3.80 -1.68 -1.00
N MET A 56 2.48 -1.78 -1.12
CA MET A 56 1.72 -1.05 -2.14
C MET A 56 1.97 0.45 -2.04
N ILE A 57 1.87 1.03 -0.83
CA ILE A 57 2.10 2.46 -0.59
C ILE A 57 3.50 2.86 -1.06
N LYS A 58 4.55 2.16 -0.62
CA LYS A 58 5.94 2.45 -1.02
C LYS A 58 6.14 2.35 -2.54
N THR A 59 5.51 1.36 -3.18
CA THR A 59 5.61 1.15 -4.62
C THR A 59 4.92 2.28 -5.39
N ILE A 60 3.73 2.70 -4.95
CA ILE A 60 2.99 3.83 -5.51
C ILE A 60 3.78 5.12 -5.35
N GLU A 61 4.33 5.40 -4.16
CA GLU A 61 5.15 6.59 -3.91
C GLU A 61 6.41 6.65 -4.79
N ALA A 62 7.06 5.50 -5.00
CA ALA A 62 8.22 5.44 -5.88
C ALA A 62 7.84 5.65 -7.35
N PHE A 63 6.70 5.10 -7.77
CA PHE A 63 6.19 5.26 -9.13
C PHE A 63 5.72 6.71 -9.40
N ASP A 64 5.11 7.36 -8.41
CA ASP A 64 4.77 8.79 -8.46
C ASP A 64 6.02 9.66 -8.59
N LYS A 65 7.08 9.40 -7.79
CA LYS A 65 8.37 10.09 -7.94
C LYS A 65 8.99 9.88 -9.33
N TRP A 66 8.87 8.68 -9.88
CA TRP A 66 9.34 8.37 -11.23
C TRP A 66 8.57 9.17 -12.29
N LEU A 67 7.25 9.34 -12.13
CA LEU A 67 6.43 10.22 -12.99
C LEU A 67 6.71 11.72 -12.81
N GLN A 68 7.42 12.12 -11.75
CA GLN A 68 7.84 13.51 -11.53
C GLN A 68 9.24 13.80 -12.08
N ASP A 69 10.01 12.78 -12.48
CA ASP A 69 11.37 12.96 -13.00
C ASP A 69 11.34 13.57 -14.42
N PRO A 70 11.91 14.77 -14.63
CA PRO A 70 11.88 15.44 -15.94
C PRO A 70 12.57 14.68 -17.07
N PHE A 71 13.60 13.88 -16.74
CA PHE A 71 14.30 13.06 -17.73
C PHE A 71 13.40 11.94 -18.22
N ILE A 72 12.62 11.33 -17.32
CA ILE A 72 11.65 10.28 -17.66
C ILE A 72 10.49 10.87 -18.47
N VAL A 73 9.82 11.90 -17.92
CA VAL A 73 8.65 12.52 -18.56
C VAL A 73 9.00 13.12 -19.92
N GLY A 74 10.19 13.69 -20.06
CA GLY A 74 10.64 14.29 -21.32
C GLY A 74 10.92 13.31 -22.46
N HIS A 75 11.16 12.03 -22.15
CA HIS A 75 11.54 11.02 -23.16
C HIS A 75 10.53 9.86 -23.28
N MET A 76 9.53 9.78 -22.39
CA MET A 76 8.55 8.70 -22.41
C MET A 76 7.58 8.81 -23.60
N PRO A 77 7.38 7.73 -24.38
CA PRO A 77 6.33 7.68 -25.38
C PRO A 77 4.94 7.79 -24.74
N ARG A 78 4.01 8.44 -25.43
CA ARG A 78 2.63 8.62 -24.96
C ARG A 78 1.93 7.28 -24.71
N GLU A 79 2.21 6.28 -25.53
CA GLU A 79 1.63 4.94 -25.44
C GLU A 79 1.96 4.28 -24.11
N MET A 80 3.20 4.46 -23.63
CA MET A 80 3.65 3.97 -22.33
C MET A 80 2.91 4.68 -21.18
N LEU A 81 2.70 5.99 -21.28
CA LEU A 81 1.93 6.75 -20.29
C LEU A 81 0.46 6.32 -20.25
N LEU A 82 -0.14 6.03 -21.40
CA LEU A 82 -1.52 5.53 -21.46
C LEU A 82 -1.67 4.15 -20.81
N GLU A 83 -0.71 3.26 -21.03
CA GLU A 83 -0.70 1.95 -20.40
C GLU A 83 -0.60 2.08 -18.87
N VAL A 84 0.35 2.89 -18.39
CA VAL A 84 0.51 3.20 -16.96
C VAL A 84 -0.78 3.76 -16.37
N GLN A 85 -1.36 4.78 -17.00
CA GLN A 85 -2.60 5.42 -16.56
C GLN A 85 -3.75 4.40 -16.46
N LYS A 86 -3.95 3.57 -17.48
CA LYS A 86 -5.03 2.58 -17.48
C LYS A 86 -4.89 1.61 -16.30
N ASN A 87 -3.70 1.04 -16.10
CA ASN A 87 -3.46 0.06 -15.04
C ASN A 87 -3.59 0.66 -13.64
N VAL A 88 -3.04 1.86 -13.41
CA VAL A 88 -3.16 2.56 -12.11
C VAL A 88 -4.64 2.84 -11.78
N TRP A 89 -5.45 3.20 -12.77
CA TRP A 89 -6.88 3.44 -12.57
C TRP A 89 -7.65 2.16 -12.26
N GLU A 90 -7.25 1.02 -12.83
CA GLU A 90 -7.82 -0.28 -12.48
C GLU A 90 -7.51 -0.66 -11.03
N ILE A 91 -6.27 -0.45 -10.58
CA ILE A 91 -5.87 -0.67 -9.19
C ILE A 91 -6.66 0.24 -8.24
N LEU A 92 -6.78 1.53 -8.55
CA LEU A 92 -7.54 2.49 -7.76
C LEU A 92 -9.00 2.07 -7.60
N LYS A 93 -9.67 1.73 -8.72
CA LYS A 93 -11.06 1.25 -8.68
C LYS A 93 -11.17 0.00 -7.80
N LYS A 94 -10.26 -0.94 -7.96
CA LYS A 94 -10.28 -2.19 -7.19
C LYS A 94 -10.11 -1.96 -5.68
N LEU A 95 -9.24 -1.02 -5.31
CA LEU A 95 -9.04 -0.62 -3.91
C LEU A 95 -10.30 0.02 -3.33
N LEU A 96 -10.95 0.92 -4.08
CA LEU A 96 -12.19 1.56 -3.65
C LEU A 96 -13.35 0.56 -3.52
N GLU A 97 -13.48 -0.37 -4.46
CA GLU A 97 -14.46 -1.46 -4.38
C GLU A 97 -14.25 -2.33 -3.14
N LEU A 98 -12.99 -2.65 -2.82
CA LEU A 98 -12.63 -3.41 -1.63
C LEU A 98 -13.03 -2.67 -0.35
N ASP A 99 -12.65 -1.39 -0.24
CA ASP A 99 -12.98 -0.56 0.93
C ASP A 99 -14.50 -0.46 1.12
N ILE A 100 -15.24 -0.06 0.07
CA ILE A 100 -16.69 0.08 0.14
C ILE A 100 -17.33 -1.23 0.61
N LYS A 101 -16.96 -2.35 -0.01
CA LYS A 101 -17.53 -3.66 0.32
C LYS A 101 -17.27 -4.06 1.76
N HIS A 102 -16.02 -4.02 2.21
CA HIS A 102 -15.64 -4.56 3.51
C HIS A 102 -15.99 -3.61 4.66
N THR A 103 -15.89 -2.30 4.45
CA THR A 103 -16.30 -1.29 5.44
C THR A 103 -17.82 -1.31 5.63
N ALA A 104 -18.61 -1.44 4.56
CA ALA A 104 -20.05 -1.60 4.67
C ALA A 104 -20.44 -2.91 5.38
N ALA A 105 -19.84 -4.04 4.97
CA ALA A 105 -20.12 -5.33 5.59
C ALA A 105 -19.77 -5.35 7.09
N PHE A 106 -18.66 -4.71 7.47
CA PHE A 106 -18.27 -4.61 8.88
C PHE A 106 -19.21 -3.70 9.68
N ARG A 107 -19.64 -2.57 9.12
CA ARG A 107 -20.69 -1.73 9.72
C ARG A 107 -21.96 -2.54 10.00
N ASP A 108 -22.45 -3.28 9.01
CA ASP A 108 -23.70 -4.06 9.14
C ASP A 108 -23.54 -5.18 10.17
N MET A 109 -22.38 -5.84 10.21
CA MET A 109 -22.03 -6.80 11.25
C MET A 109 -22.05 -6.18 12.65
N LEU A 110 -21.48 -4.98 12.83
CA LEU A 110 -21.47 -4.29 14.12
C LEU A 110 -22.87 -3.91 14.60
N LEU A 111 -23.73 -3.43 13.69
CA LEU A 111 -25.13 -3.11 14.02
C LEU A 111 -25.87 -4.36 14.51
N ASN A 112 -25.73 -5.49 13.81
CA ASN A 112 -26.31 -6.77 14.22
C ASN A 112 -25.78 -7.27 15.58
N LEU A 113 -24.47 -7.11 15.84
CA LEU A 113 -23.89 -7.47 17.13
C LEU A 113 -24.41 -6.58 18.27
N SER A 114 -24.65 -5.30 17.99
CA SER A 114 -25.23 -4.35 18.96
C SER A 114 -26.64 -4.76 19.35
N GLU A 115 -27.49 -5.08 18.36
CA GLU A 115 -28.87 -5.50 18.59
C GLU A 115 -28.97 -6.82 19.36
N THR A 116 -28.01 -7.73 19.13
CA THR A 116 -27.98 -9.04 19.78
C THR A 116 -27.21 -9.08 21.10
N GLY A 117 -26.69 -7.94 21.58
CA GLY A 117 -25.95 -7.85 22.84
C GLY A 117 -24.62 -8.60 22.85
N LYS A 118 -24.04 -8.88 21.67
CA LYS A 118 -22.82 -9.70 21.49
C LYS A 118 -21.55 -8.87 21.32
N ILE A 119 -21.62 -7.56 21.47
CA ILE A 119 -20.43 -6.69 21.45
C ILE A 119 -19.64 -6.92 22.74
N ASN A 120 -18.36 -7.27 22.60
CA ASN A 120 -17.48 -7.42 23.76
C ASN A 120 -17.11 -6.03 24.32
N PRO A 121 -17.47 -5.73 25.58
CA PRO A 121 -17.25 -4.42 26.19
C PRO A 121 -15.76 -4.08 26.39
N LEU A 122 -14.85 -5.06 26.36
CA LEU A 122 -13.40 -4.81 26.48
C LEU A 122 -12.81 -4.03 25.30
N PHE A 123 -13.46 -4.08 24.13
CA PHE A 123 -13.05 -3.31 22.95
C PHE A 123 -13.74 -1.95 22.86
N PHE A 124 -14.54 -1.59 23.87
CA PHE A 124 -15.20 -0.30 23.98
C PHE A 124 -14.51 0.55 25.05
N VAL A 125 -13.74 1.55 24.62
CA VAL A 125 -13.26 2.61 25.52
C VAL A 125 -14.18 3.82 25.31
N PRO A 126 -15.00 4.22 26.30
CA PRO A 126 -15.81 5.43 26.18
C PRO A 126 -14.91 6.63 25.85
N ARG A 127 -15.37 7.56 25.00
CA ARG A 127 -14.58 8.73 24.55
C ARG A 127 -13.97 9.54 25.71
N GLU A 128 -14.63 9.59 26.87
CA GLU A 128 -14.13 10.25 28.08
C GLU A 128 -12.83 9.63 28.63
N GLN A 129 -12.60 8.34 28.40
CA GLN A 129 -11.36 7.65 28.77
C GLN A 129 -10.28 7.74 27.69
N GLN A 130 -10.65 7.90 26.41
CA GLN A 130 -9.68 8.06 25.30
C GLN A 130 -8.84 9.35 25.45
N GLN A 131 -9.46 10.47 25.84
CA GLN A 131 -8.74 11.72 26.10
C GLN A 131 -7.66 11.57 27.19
N ARG A 132 -7.95 10.82 28.26
CA ARG A 132 -6.97 10.56 29.35
C ARG A 132 -5.82 9.64 28.93
N VAL A 133 -6.06 8.73 27.98
CA VAL A 133 -5.02 7.82 27.46
C VAL A 133 -4.09 8.57 26.52
N GLU A 134 -4.61 9.42 25.64
CA GLU A 134 -3.80 10.26 24.74
C GLU A 134 -2.91 11.26 25.50
N GLU A 135 -3.41 11.84 26.60
CA GLU A 135 -2.61 12.70 27.50
C GLU A 135 -1.43 11.96 28.14
N ARG A 136 -1.59 10.65 28.45
CA ARG A 136 -0.54 9.85 29.08
C ARG A 136 0.64 9.55 28.16
N PHE A 137 0.41 9.56 26.84
CA PHE A 137 1.43 9.30 25.82
C PHE A 137 1.95 10.59 25.15
N ARG A 138 1.45 11.77 25.55
CA ARG A 138 2.08 13.04 25.19
C ARG A 138 3.35 13.22 26.02
N VAL A 139 4.48 12.83 25.45
CA VAL A 139 5.79 13.29 25.93
C VAL A 139 5.88 14.77 25.58
N SER A 140 5.83 15.63 26.59
CA SER A 140 6.16 17.05 26.45
C SER A 140 7.63 17.18 26.09
N TYR A 141 7.92 17.77 24.92
CA TYR A 141 9.25 18.30 24.60
C TYR A 141 9.44 19.68 25.25
#